data_AF-A0AAD7BAR8-F1
#
_entry.id   AF-A0AAD7BAR8-F1
#
_cell.length_a   1.000
_cell.length_b   1.000
_cell.length_c   1.000
_cell.angle_alpha   90.00
_cell.angle_beta   90.00
_cell.angle_gamma   90.00
#
_symmetry.space_group_name_H-M   'P 1'
#
loop_
_entity.id
_entity.type
_entity.pdbx_description
1 polymer ?
#
loop_
_entity_poly.entity_id
_entity_poly.type
_entity_poly.pdbx_seq_one_letter_code
_entity_poly.pdbx_strand_id
1 'polypeptide(L)'
;MFTTAASSSVFGGNLDFVFAPTQHRVYNAVNLIGVVYTMQAAIAHFREFKTGGRILVTASQSSLHPMRAEPLYTASKHGVVGLVRATAMRTAREGIFIWR
;
A
#
# COMPACT_ATOMS: atom_id res chain seq x y z
N MET A 1 -0.63 -39.10 -14.89
CA MET A 1 -0.99 -38.04 -15.85
C MET A 1 -1.25 -36.79 -15.02
N PHE A 2 -0.27 -35.89 -14.92
CA PHE A 2 -0.35 -34.70 -14.07
C PHE A 2 -1.20 -33.64 -14.77
N THR A 3 -2.33 -33.25 -14.17
CA THR A 3 -3.17 -32.14 -14.64
C THR A 3 -2.66 -30.85 -14.01
N THR A 4 -2.17 -29.95 -14.85
CA THR A 4 -1.84 -28.56 -14.53
C THR A 4 -3.12 -27.81 -14.18
N ALA A 5 -3.35 -27.54 -12.90
CA ALA A 5 -4.43 -26.65 -12.47
C ALA A 5 -4.04 -25.21 -12.78
N ALA A 6 -4.72 -24.60 -13.75
CA ALA A 6 -4.61 -23.19 -14.08
C ALA A 6 -4.91 -22.33 -12.85
N SER A 7 -4.06 -21.33 -12.61
CA SER A 7 -4.20 -20.31 -11.57
C SER A 7 -5.47 -19.50 -11.77
N SER A 8 -6.59 -19.95 -11.21
CA SER A 8 -7.87 -19.27 -11.25
C SER A 8 -8.24 -18.81 -9.85
N SER A 9 -7.69 -17.68 -9.43
CA SER A 9 -8.26 -16.82 -8.37
C SER A 9 -7.38 -15.61 -8.06
N VAL A 10 -7.11 -14.76 -9.05
CA VAL A 10 -6.72 -13.37 -8.73
C VAL A 10 -7.95 -12.56 -8.25
N PHE A 11 -9.17 -13.01 -8.58
CA PHE A 11 -10.41 -12.28 -8.26
C PHE A 11 -11.55 -13.13 -7.64
N GLY A 12 -11.28 -14.37 -7.21
CA GLY A 12 -12.29 -15.29 -6.69
C GLY A 12 -12.01 -15.70 -5.26
N GLY A 13 -12.73 -15.13 -4.30
CA GLY A 13 -12.65 -15.52 -2.89
C GLY A 13 -14.02 -15.96 -2.37
N ASN A 14 -14.14 -17.24 -2.01
CA ASN A 14 -15.20 -17.71 -1.12
C ASN A 14 -15.09 -16.95 0.22
N LEU A 15 -16.22 -16.80 0.93
CA LEU A 15 -16.32 -16.08 2.22
C LEU A 15 -15.56 -16.75 3.38
N ASP A 16 -14.84 -17.83 3.11
CA ASP A 16 -13.96 -18.46 4.07
C ASP A 16 -12.79 -17.50 4.31
N PHE A 17 -12.65 -16.98 5.54
CA PHE A 17 -11.52 -16.15 5.99
C PHE A 17 -10.21 -16.96 6.08
N VAL A 18 -9.90 -17.75 5.05
CA VAL A 18 -8.72 -18.58 4.94
C VAL A 18 -7.78 -17.85 3.98
N PHE A 19 -6.86 -17.08 4.55
CA PHE A 19 -5.81 -16.44 3.78
C PHE A 19 -4.72 -17.45 3.44
N ALA A 20 -4.26 -17.47 2.19
CA ALA A 20 -3.06 -18.23 1.88
C ALA A 20 -1.91 -17.70 2.77
N PRO A 21 -1.07 -18.58 3.35
CA PRO A 21 0.00 -18.18 4.28
C PRO A 21 1.00 -17.18 3.70
N THR A 22 1.02 -16.99 2.38
CA THR A 22 1.92 -16.06 1.68
C THR A 22 1.24 -14.75 1.27
N GLN A 23 -0.09 -14.73 1.12
CA GLN A 23 -0.80 -13.54 0.61
C GLN A 23 -0.68 -12.35 1.54
N HIS A 24 -0.81 -12.55 2.85
CA HIS A 24 -0.63 -11.48 3.83
C HIS A 24 0.80 -10.92 3.81
N ARG A 25 1.80 -11.77 3.56
CA ARG A 25 3.20 -11.35 3.43
C ARG A 25 3.39 -10.48 2.20
N VAL A 26 2.88 -10.88 1.04
CA VAL A 26 3.06 -10.11 -0.20
C VAL A 26 2.32 -8.77 -0.12
N TYR A 27 1.02 -8.78 0.20
CA TYR A 27 0.24 -7.55 0.21
C TYR A 27 0.72 -6.56 1.27
N ASN A 28 0.99 -7.00 2.50
CA ASN A 28 1.45 -6.08 3.53
C ASN A 28 2.91 -5.66 3.33
N ALA A 29 3.82 -6.61 3.03
CA ALA A 29 5.23 -6.28 2.89
C ALA A 29 5.48 -5.38 1.67
N VAL A 30 4.81 -5.64 0.54
CA VAL A 30 5.04 -4.87 -0.69
C VAL A 30 4.16 -3.62 -0.73
N ASN A 31 2.82 -3.75 -0.60
CA ASN A 31 1.94 -2.62 -0.84
C ASN A 31 1.99 -1.57 0.27
N LEU A 32 2.21 -1.98 1.52
CA LEU A 32 2.21 -1.06 2.66
C LEU A 32 3.64 -0.77 3.13
N ILE A 33 4.38 -1.80 3.54
CA ILE A 33 5.71 -1.61 4.12
C ILE A 33 6.71 -1.10 3.06
N GLY A 34 6.62 -1.56 1.81
CA GLY A 34 7.40 -0.99 0.71
C GLY A 34 7.19 0.51 0.56
N VAL A 35 5.94 0.99 0.61
CA VAL A 35 5.61 2.42 0.56
C VAL A 35 6.19 3.17 1.76
N VAL A 36 6.14 2.60 2.97
CA VAL A 36 6.77 3.20 4.17
C VAL A 36 8.25 3.46 3.92
N TYR A 37 8.99 2.46 3.43
CA TYR A 37 10.43 2.62 3.20
C TYR A 37 10.74 3.61 2.09
N THR A 38 9.99 3.58 0.98
CA THR A 38 10.21 4.54 -0.12
C THR A 38 9.89 5.97 0.32
N MET A 39 8.81 6.20 1.06
CA MET A 39 8.47 7.52 1.60
C MET A 39 9.54 8.00 2.58
N GLN A 40 10.01 7.13 3.47
CA GLN A 40 11.07 7.46 4.42
C GLN A 40 12.36 7.88 3.70
N ALA A 41 12.77 7.12 2.67
CA ALA A 41 13.95 7.44 1.87
C ALA A 41 13.80 8.78 1.13
N ALA A 42 12.64 9.02 0.51
CA ALA A 42 12.37 10.28 -0.19
C ALA A 42 12.36 11.49 0.76
N ILE A 43 11.72 11.37 1.93
CA ILE A 43 11.72 12.43 2.95
C ILE A 43 13.14 12.70 3.46
N ALA A 44 13.92 11.66 3.72
CA ALA A 44 15.30 11.80 4.15
C ALA A 44 16.13 12.55 3.11
N HIS A 45 15.98 12.21 1.82
CA HIS A 45 16.64 12.89 0.71
C HIS A 45 16.26 14.39 0.65
N PHE A 46 14.97 14.72 0.68
CA PHE A 46 14.56 16.14 0.65
C PHE A 46 15.06 16.95 1.85
N ARG A 47 15.17 16.32 3.02
CA ARG A 47 15.73 16.96 4.23
C ARG A 47 17.22 17.19 4.12
N GLU A 48 17.96 16.19 3.62
CA GLU A 48 19.41 16.25 3.45
C GLU A 48 19.81 17.41 2.52
N PHE A 49 19.15 17.52 1.37
CA PHE A 49 19.46 18.55 0.38
C PHE A 49 18.70 19.87 0.59
N LYS A 50 17.80 19.93 1.58
CA LYS A 50 16.95 21.10 1.88
C LYS A 50 16.19 21.65 0.66
N THR A 51 15.81 20.75 -0.26
CA THR A 51 15.17 21.11 -1.52
C THR A 51 13.65 21.23 -1.41
N GLY A 52 13.05 20.63 -0.38
CA GLY A 52 11.60 20.37 -0.35
C GLY A 52 11.19 19.41 -1.48
N GLY A 53 9.90 19.21 -1.69
CA GLY A 53 9.46 18.34 -2.79
C GLY A 53 8.02 17.88 -2.73
N ARG A 54 7.68 16.98 -3.65
CA ARG A 54 6.36 16.33 -3.71
C ARG A 54 6.50 14.82 -3.82
N ILE A 55 5.72 14.10 -3.02
CA ILE A 55 5.64 12.63 -3.05
C ILE A 55 4.22 12.26 -3.47
N LEU A 56 4.11 11.45 -4.53
CA LEU A 56 2.85 10.87 -5.00
C LEU A 56 2.82 9.38 -4.63
N VAL A 57 1.71 8.93 -4.06
CA VAL A 57 1.53 7.54 -3.65
C VAL A 57 0.29 6.96 -4.33
N THR A 58 0.46 5.86 -5.05
CA THR A 58 -0.64 5.21 -5.78
C THR A 58 -1.48 4.32 -4.85
N ALA A 59 -2.63 4.85 -4.46
CA ALA A 59 -3.68 4.12 -3.75
C ALA A 59 -4.55 3.28 -4.71
N SER A 60 -5.72 2.84 -4.26
CA SER A 60 -6.70 2.15 -5.09
C SER A 60 -8.12 2.60 -4.72
N GLN A 61 -9.11 2.31 -5.55
CA GLN A 61 -10.52 2.44 -5.15
C GLN A 61 -10.81 1.59 -3.90
N SER A 62 -10.08 0.48 -3.74
CA SER A 62 -10.15 -0.38 -2.54
C SER A 62 -9.60 0.27 -1.27
N SER A 63 -9.01 1.48 -1.35
CA SER A 63 -8.61 2.28 -0.20
C SER A 63 -9.76 3.08 0.43
N LEU A 64 -10.89 3.20 -0.29
CA LEU A 64 -12.07 3.97 0.14
C LEU A 64 -13.30 3.07 0.32
N HIS A 65 -13.42 2.06 -0.53
CA HIS A 65 -14.52 1.11 -0.51
C HIS A 65 -14.00 -0.32 -0.38
N PRO A 66 -14.67 -1.21 0.38
CA PRO A 66 -14.18 -2.56 0.55
C PRO A 66 -14.31 -3.38 -0.74
N MET A 67 -13.23 -4.05 -1.15
CA MET A 67 -13.28 -5.04 -2.22
C MET A 67 -13.48 -6.43 -1.60
N ARG A 68 -14.71 -6.94 -1.68
CA ARG A 68 -15.12 -8.20 -1.02
C ARG A 68 -14.24 -9.39 -1.39
N ALA A 69 -13.78 -9.47 -2.64
CA ALA A 69 -12.94 -10.56 -3.12
C ALA A 69 -11.50 -10.53 -2.58
N GLU A 70 -11.00 -9.38 -2.11
CA GLU A 70 -9.62 -9.24 -1.64
C GLU A 70 -9.54 -8.37 -0.36
N PRO A 71 -9.88 -8.92 0.80
CA PRO A 71 -9.86 -8.19 2.06
C PRO A 71 -8.42 -7.80 2.50
N LEU A 72 -7.40 -8.63 2.24
CA LEU A 72 -6.01 -8.29 2.57
C LEU A 72 -5.46 -7.17 1.69
N TYR A 73 -5.77 -7.19 0.40
CA TYR A 73 -5.43 -6.09 -0.50
C TYR A 73 -6.14 -4.80 -0.07
N THR A 74 -7.45 -4.88 0.21
CA THR A 74 -8.26 -3.77 0.75
C THR A 74 -7.63 -3.19 2.02
N ALA A 75 -7.24 -4.03 2.97
CA ALA A 75 -6.57 -3.62 4.20
C ALA A 75 -5.24 -2.91 3.92
N SER A 76 -4.39 -3.49 3.05
CA SER A 76 -3.10 -2.88 2.68
C SER A 76 -3.28 -1.50 2.04
N LYS A 77 -4.30 -1.35 1.17
CA LYS A 77 -4.58 -0.11 0.44
C LYS A 77 -5.26 0.95 1.30
N HIS A 78 -6.08 0.57 2.29
CA HIS A 78 -6.53 1.49 3.33
C HIS A 78 -5.35 1.97 4.19
N GLY A 79 -4.43 1.06 4.55
CA GLY A 79 -3.21 1.39 5.28
C GLY A 79 -2.36 2.45 4.57
N VAL A 80 -2.23 2.38 3.25
CA VAL A 80 -1.53 3.38 2.44
C VAL A 80 -2.17 4.77 2.56
N VAL A 81 -3.49 4.89 2.48
CA VAL A 81 -4.18 6.19 2.64
C VAL A 81 -4.05 6.71 4.06
N GLY A 82 -4.16 5.85 5.07
CA GLY A 82 -3.90 6.20 6.47
C GLY A 82 -2.49 6.73 6.69
N LEU A 83 -1.48 6.06 6.13
CA LEU A 83 -0.09 6.46 6.16
C LEU A 83 0.10 7.87 5.56
N VAL A 84 -0.37 8.08 4.33
CA VAL A 84 -0.25 9.37 3.62
C VAL A 84 -0.87 10.50 4.44
N ARG A 85 -2.11 10.32 4.93
CA ARG A 85 -2.79 11.33 5.75
C ARG A 85 -2.05 11.66 7.03
N ALA A 86 -1.50 10.65 7.70
CA ALA A 86 -0.74 10.83 8.93
C ALA A 86 0.63 11.51 8.70
N THR A 87 1.29 11.24 7.57
CA THR A 87 2.63 11.81 7.28
C THR A 87 2.59 13.17 6.62
N ALA A 88 1.63 13.45 5.73
CA ALA A 88 1.54 14.70 4.99
C ALA A 88 1.55 15.94 5.91
N MET A 89 0.86 15.86 7.04
CA MET A 89 0.79 16.95 8.02
C MET A 89 2.14 17.25 8.70
N ARG A 90 2.99 16.23 8.86
CA ARG A 90 4.27 16.36 9.56
C ARG A 90 5.34 17.00 8.68
N THR A 91 5.32 16.70 7.38
CA THR A 91 6.37 17.13 6.45
C THR A 91 6.05 18.44 5.72
N ALA A 92 4.79 18.89 5.75
CA ALA A 92 4.34 20.09 5.04
C ALA A 92 5.11 21.37 5.45
N ARG A 93 5.47 21.51 6.73
CA ARG A 93 6.24 22.66 7.22
C ARG A 93 7.67 22.71 6.69
N GLU A 94 8.18 21.59 6.18
CA GLU A 94 9.51 21.45 5.60
C GLU A 94 9.49 21.63 4.08
N GLY A 95 8.35 22.04 3.50
CA GLY A 95 8.18 22.16 2.04
C GLY A 95 8.08 20.82 1.32
N ILE A 96 7.86 19.72 2.05
CA ILE A 96 7.70 18.37 1.51
C ILE A 96 6.22 18.00 1.57
N PHE A 97 5.56 18.01 0.42
CA PHE A 97 4.13 17.73 0.31
C PHE A 97 3.88 16.30 -0.18
N ILE A 98 3.08 15.55 0.57
CA ILE A 98 2.60 14.24 0.14
C ILE A 98 1.18 14.44 -0.40
N TRP A 99 0.95 14.06 -1.65
CA TRP A 99 -0.32 14.36 -2.32
C TRP A 99 -1.47 13.55 -1.71
N ARG A 100 -2.60 14.24 -1.48
CA ARG A 100 -3.79 13.74 -0.79
C ARG A 100 -4.97 13.61 -1.74
#